data_AF-A0A0D8X840-F1
#
_entry.id   AF-A0A0D8X840-F1
#
_cell.length_a   1.000
_cell.length_b   1.000
_cell.length_c   1.000
_cell.angle_alpha   90.00
_cell.angle_beta   90.00
_cell.angle_gamma   90.00
#
_symmetry.space_group_name_H-M   'P 1'
#
loop_
_entity.id
_entity.type
_entity.pdbx_description
1 polymer ?
#
loop_
_entity_poly.entity_id
_entity_poly.type
_entity_poly.pdbx_seq_one_letter_code
_entity_poly.pdbx_strand_id
1 'polypeptide(L)'
;MEALLLRLNDAMNVNPNEAPRVYYEMSNSKYRQALMEVFVERKEFIRAQLDPTFYEIQPPSDQINQMLKKRKLQKVLDNPILPICQEDEIDEETEKLEEVYLNKMGELKNLLHSNLQELQQGCERIKADFCRVLRSQQMLRPIDHQDLSRALESIRRKHEITEIETKQTIANSVMLVQTRIAEATKRRRNFSKEAIAILQQYYDNHLAHPYPNQATLYHQSNNRITKNDAKFTPNNEV
;
A
#
# COMPACT_ATOMS: atom_id res chain seq x y z
N MET A 1 -9.84 -28.78 -53.05
CA MET A 1 -10.00 -27.85 -51.91
C MET A 1 -11.13 -28.34 -51.00
N GLU A 2 -12.31 -28.67 -51.53
CA GLU A 2 -13.42 -29.26 -50.76
C GLU A 2 -13.07 -30.54 -49.99
N ALA A 3 -12.35 -31.49 -50.60
CA ALA A 3 -11.94 -32.73 -49.91
C ALA A 3 -11.02 -32.50 -48.69
N LEU A 4 -10.24 -31.42 -48.71
CA LEU A 4 -9.40 -31.01 -47.57
C LEU A 4 -10.23 -30.34 -46.48
N LEU A 5 -11.20 -29.51 -46.87
CA LEU A 5 -12.14 -28.88 -45.94
C LEU A 5 -13.06 -29.92 -45.27
N LEU A 6 -13.47 -30.95 -46.00
CA LEU A 6 -14.25 -32.08 -45.45
C LEU A 6 -13.42 -32.86 -44.42
N ARG A 7 -12.18 -33.22 -44.75
CA ARG A 7 -11.25 -33.84 -43.79
C ARG A 7 -10.95 -32.98 -42.57
N LEU A 8 -10.84 -31.67 -42.76
CA LEU A 8 -10.66 -30.72 -41.65
C LEU A 8 -11.90 -30.67 -40.76
N ASN A 9 -13.10 -30.66 -41.36
CA ASN A 9 -14.37 -30.69 -40.64
C ASN A 9 -14.53 -32.01 -39.86
N ASP A 10 -14.18 -33.14 -40.47
CA ASP A 10 -14.18 -34.44 -39.79
C ASP A 10 -13.17 -34.48 -38.63
N ALA A 11 -11.97 -33.89 -38.80
CA ALA A 11 -10.96 -33.77 -37.75
C ALA A 11 -11.37 -32.81 -36.62
N MET A 12 -12.20 -31.80 -36.91
CA MET A 12 -12.76 -30.87 -35.92
C MET A 12 -13.93 -31.49 -35.14
N ASN A 13 -14.62 -32.47 -35.72
CA ASN A 13 -15.74 -33.19 -35.11
C ASN A 13 -15.31 -34.47 -34.34
N VAL A 14 -14.02 -34.64 -34.09
CA VAL A 14 -13.48 -35.79 -33.33
C VAL A 14 -14.01 -35.76 -31.90
N ASN A 15 -14.49 -36.91 -31.43
CA ASN A 15 -15.00 -37.07 -30.06
C ASN A 15 -13.93 -36.63 -29.05
N PRO A 16 -14.26 -35.81 -28.03
CA PRO A 16 -13.29 -35.34 -27.04
C PRO A 16 -12.60 -36.47 -26.24
N ASN A 17 -13.20 -37.66 -26.22
CA ASN A 17 -12.62 -38.87 -25.61
C ASN A 17 -11.45 -39.47 -26.41
N GLU A 18 -11.32 -39.16 -27.71
CA GLU A 18 -10.21 -39.63 -28.57
C GLU A 18 -9.03 -38.65 -28.58
N ALA A 19 -9.21 -37.44 -28.06
CA ALA A 19 -8.17 -36.41 -28.02
C ALA A 19 -6.84 -36.87 -27.39
N PRO A 20 -6.81 -37.62 -26.27
CA PRO A 20 -5.54 -38.10 -25.68
C PRO A 20 -4.73 -38.99 -26.63
N ARG A 21 -5.41 -39.79 -27.47
CA ARG A 21 -4.76 -40.68 -28.44
C ARG A 21 -4.16 -39.89 -29.59
N VAL A 22 -4.91 -38.94 -30.14
CA VAL A 22 -4.42 -38.04 -31.20
C VAL A 22 -3.19 -37.26 -30.71
N TYR A 23 -3.22 -36.79 -29.46
CA TYR A 23 -2.09 -36.08 -28.86
C TYR A 23 -0.84 -36.96 -28.73
N TYR A 24 -1.01 -38.22 -28.33
CA TYR A 24 0.08 -39.19 -28.26
C TYR A 24 0.67 -39.48 -29.65
N GLU A 25 -0.18 -39.71 -30.65
CA GLU A 25 0.26 -39.98 -32.03
C GLU A 25 1.01 -38.78 -32.65
N MET A 26 0.52 -37.55 -32.43
CA MET A 26 1.22 -36.34 -32.86
C MET A 26 2.55 -36.12 -32.13
N SER A 27 2.59 -36.40 -30.82
CA SER A 27 3.80 -36.29 -30.01
C SER A 27 4.88 -37.27 -30.46
N ASN A 28 4.51 -38.46 -30.96
CA ASN A 28 5.44 -39.50 -31.37
C ASN A 28 5.71 -39.53 -32.88
N SER A 29 5.18 -38.54 -33.62
CA SER A 29 5.41 -38.43 -35.05
C SER A 29 6.89 -38.11 -35.35
N LYS A 30 7.47 -38.81 -36.33
CA LYS A 30 8.85 -38.58 -36.80
C LYS A 30 9.09 -37.16 -37.33
N TYR A 31 8.05 -36.53 -37.83
CA TYR A 31 8.12 -35.17 -38.40
C TYR A 31 7.87 -34.06 -37.38
N ARG A 32 7.53 -34.41 -36.14
CA ARG A 32 7.23 -33.46 -35.07
C ARG A 32 8.32 -32.41 -34.93
N GLN A 33 9.57 -32.86 -34.76
CA GLN A 33 10.68 -31.97 -34.45
C GLN A 33 10.88 -30.92 -35.55
N ALA A 34 10.93 -31.38 -36.82
CA ALA A 34 11.08 -30.51 -37.98
C ALA A 34 9.92 -29.50 -38.11
N LEU A 35 8.68 -29.94 -37.89
CA LEU A 35 7.52 -29.04 -37.93
C LEU A 35 7.56 -27.99 -36.81
N MET A 36 7.95 -28.39 -35.60
CA MET A 36 8.05 -27.49 -34.45
C MET A 36 9.12 -26.42 -34.66
N GLU A 37 10.27 -26.78 -35.24
CA GLU A 37 11.33 -25.84 -35.60
C GLU A 37 10.84 -24.78 -36.59
N VAL A 38 10.20 -25.19 -37.69
CA VAL A 38 9.64 -24.26 -38.70
C VAL A 38 8.59 -23.35 -38.07
N PHE A 39 7.73 -23.87 -37.20
CA PHE A 39 6.72 -23.05 -36.54
C PHE A 39 7.33 -22.05 -35.55
N VAL A 40 8.38 -22.43 -34.82
CA VAL A 40 9.10 -21.51 -33.92
C VAL A 40 9.79 -20.41 -34.73
N GLU A 41 10.45 -20.75 -35.83
CA GLU A 41 11.08 -19.76 -36.73
C GLU A 41 10.05 -18.77 -37.29
N ARG A 42 8.91 -19.28 -37.78
CA ARG A 42 7.82 -18.42 -38.27
C ARG A 42 7.25 -17.53 -37.18
N LYS A 43 7.18 -18.03 -35.95
CA LYS A 43 6.71 -17.28 -34.78
C LYS A 43 7.67 -16.16 -34.41
N GLU A 44 8.98 -16.41 -34.41
CA GLU A 44 10.01 -15.37 -34.19
C GLU A 44 9.92 -14.27 -35.25
N PHE A 45 9.75 -14.65 -36.52
CA PHE A 45 9.58 -13.69 -37.61
C PHE A 45 8.38 -12.76 -37.38
N ILE A 46 7.24 -13.30 -36.93
CA ILE A 46 6.04 -12.51 -36.61
C ILE A 46 6.31 -11.61 -35.39
N ARG A 47 6.97 -12.13 -34.34
CA ARG A 47 7.32 -11.34 -33.14
C ARG A 47 8.20 -10.14 -33.47
N ALA A 48 9.16 -10.30 -34.36
CA ALA A 48 10.05 -9.21 -34.76
C ALA A 48 9.32 -8.05 -35.46
N GLN A 49 8.15 -8.32 -36.04
CA GLN A 49 7.31 -7.31 -36.70
C GLN A 49 6.29 -6.65 -35.76
N LEU A 50 6.12 -7.19 -34.55
CA LEU A 50 5.16 -6.68 -33.57
C LEU A 50 5.82 -5.62 -32.68
N ASP A 51 5.08 -4.54 -32.42
CA ASP A 51 5.49 -3.49 -31.49
C ASP A 51 5.54 -4.05 -30.05
N PRO A 52 6.70 -4.02 -29.36
CA PRO A 52 6.86 -4.50 -27.99
C PRO A 52 5.93 -3.79 -26.99
N THR A 53 5.56 -2.54 -27.28
CA THR A 53 4.82 -1.65 -26.37
C THR A 53 3.34 -2.05 -26.21
N PHE A 54 2.80 -2.87 -27.11
CA PHE A 54 1.38 -3.23 -27.13
C PHE A 54 0.92 -4.03 -25.89
N TYR A 55 1.86 -4.64 -25.16
CA TYR A 55 1.59 -5.45 -23.96
C TYR A 55 2.18 -4.85 -22.67
N GLU A 56 2.75 -3.65 -22.73
CA GLU A 56 3.24 -2.95 -21.55
C GLU A 56 2.07 -2.32 -20.79
N ILE A 57 1.72 -2.95 -19.67
CA ILE A 57 0.89 -2.33 -18.65
C ILE A 57 1.74 -1.20 -18.06
N GLN A 58 1.30 0.04 -18.25
CA GLN A 58 1.97 1.22 -17.72
C GLN A 58 2.19 1.07 -16.21
N PRO A 59 3.40 1.37 -15.70
CA PRO A 59 3.64 1.30 -14.27
C PRO A 59 2.70 2.26 -13.52
N PRO A 60 2.25 1.91 -12.31
CA PRO A 60 1.45 2.82 -11.49
C PRO A 60 2.24 4.12 -11.28
N SER A 61 1.57 5.26 -11.44
CA SER A 61 2.16 6.61 -11.38
C SER A 61 3.16 6.75 -10.23
N ASP A 62 4.35 7.30 -10.54
CA ASP A 62 5.43 7.56 -9.57
C ASP A 62 4.98 8.34 -8.33
N GLN A 63 3.91 9.13 -8.46
CA GLN A 63 3.28 9.88 -7.36
C GLN A 63 2.75 8.95 -6.25
N ILE A 64 2.19 7.80 -6.63
CA ILE A 64 1.67 6.79 -5.69
C ILE A 64 2.86 6.08 -5.02
N ASN A 65 3.89 5.73 -5.78
CA ASN A 65 5.13 5.11 -5.27
C ASN A 65 5.89 6.04 -4.29
N GLN A 66 5.86 7.36 -4.51
CA GLN A 66 6.43 8.35 -3.61
C GLN A 66 5.69 8.45 -2.27
N MET A 67 4.35 8.33 -2.26
CA MET A 67 3.57 8.22 -1.03
C MET A 67 3.78 6.88 -0.33
N LEU A 68 3.90 5.80 -1.12
CA LEU A 68 4.01 4.42 -0.65
C LEU A 68 5.36 4.01 -0.11
N LYS A 69 6.40 4.88 -0.16
CA LYS A 69 7.79 4.60 0.24
C LYS A 69 7.78 3.53 1.33
N LYS A 70 7.98 2.26 0.98
CA LYS A 70 7.60 1.09 1.82
C LYS A 70 8.10 1.22 3.25
N ARG A 71 9.27 1.85 3.41
CA ARG A 71 9.88 2.25 4.69
C ARG A 71 9.08 3.24 5.54
N LYS A 72 8.40 4.23 4.97
CA LYS A 72 7.54 5.17 5.71
C LYS A 72 6.33 4.47 6.29
N LEU A 73 5.57 3.74 5.48
CA LEU A 73 4.41 2.98 5.96
C LEU A 73 4.82 1.94 7.01
N GLN A 74 5.89 1.18 6.73
CA GLN A 74 6.41 0.19 7.66
C GLN A 74 6.84 0.83 9.00
N LYS A 75 7.55 1.97 8.96
CA LYS A 75 7.92 2.72 10.17
C LYS A 75 6.72 3.21 10.97
N VAL A 76 5.65 3.66 10.30
CA VAL A 76 4.42 4.11 10.95
C VAL A 76 3.70 2.94 11.63
N LEU A 77 3.66 1.78 10.99
CA LEU A 77 3.08 0.56 11.56
C LEU A 77 3.94 -0.02 12.70
N ASP A 78 5.26 0.10 12.61
CA ASP A 78 6.19 -0.47 13.61
C ASP A 78 6.39 0.43 14.83
N ASN A 79 6.20 1.75 14.69
CA ASN A 79 6.26 2.69 15.79
C ASN A 79 5.12 3.73 15.68
N PRO A 80 3.88 3.33 16.03
CA PRO A 80 2.73 4.22 16.03
C PRO A 80 2.87 5.28 17.13
N ILE A 81 3.33 6.47 16.75
CA ILE A 81 3.31 7.64 17.64
C ILE A 81 1.97 8.34 17.44
N LEU A 82 1.27 8.69 18.52
CA LEU A 82 0.09 9.55 18.39
C LEU A 82 0.52 10.93 17.89
N PRO A 83 -0.22 11.52 16.93
CA PRO A 83 -0.04 12.92 16.57
C PRO A 83 -0.65 13.81 17.66
N ILE A 84 0.01 13.90 18.82
CA ILE A 84 -0.35 14.82 19.91
C ILE A 84 0.48 16.09 19.78
N CYS A 85 -0.17 17.26 19.92
CA CYS A 85 0.52 18.52 20.21
C CYS A 85 1.09 18.41 21.62
N GLN A 86 2.42 18.41 21.73
CA GLN A 86 3.14 18.50 23.00
C GLN A 86 2.66 19.77 23.73
N GLU A 87 1.82 19.64 24.77
CA GLU A 87 1.70 20.56 25.93
C GLU A 87 0.45 20.35 26.81
N ASP A 88 -0.54 19.54 26.42
CA ASP A 88 -1.74 19.35 27.25
C ASP A 88 -1.54 18.23 28.30
N GLU A 89 -2.06 18.44 29.53
CA GLU A 89 -2.13 17.41 30.58
C GLU A 89 -2.79 16.13 30.03
N ILE A 90 -2.16 14.97 30.26
CA ILE A 90 -2.66 13.67 29.80
C ILE A 90 -3.94 13.34 30.59
N ASP A 91 -5.10 13.67 30.03
CA ASP A 91 -6.39 13.21 30.56
C ASP A 91 -6.55 11.68 30.38
N GLU A 92 -7.24 10.99 31.31
CA GLU A 92 -7.61 9.55 31.19
C GLU A 92 -8.31 9.20 29.87
N GLU A 93 -8.97 10.19 29.24
CA GLU A 93 -9.64 10.03 27.95
C GLU A 93 -8.65 9.96 26.78
N THR A 94 -7.48 10.62 26.92
CA THR A 94 -6.38 10.58 25.94
C THR A 94 -5.68 9.21 25.97
N GLU A 95 -5.49 8.62 27.15
CA GLU A 95 -4.91 7.26 27.30
C GLU A 95 -5.80 6.19 26.65
N LYS A 96 -7.12 6.27 26.86
CA LYS A 96 -8.09 5.37 26.20
C LYS A 96 -8.07 5.51 24.68
N LEU A 97 -7.92 6.74 24.18
CA LEU A 97 -7.84 7.00 22.75
C LEU A 97 -6.52 6.48 22.15
N GLU A 98 -5.42 6.55 22.91
CA GLU A 98 -4.14 5.96 22.55
C GLU A 98 -4.21 4.43 22.45
N GLU A 99 -4.83 3.77 23.42
CA GLU A 99 -5.01 2.31 23.39
C GLU A 99 -5.80 1.86 22.15
N VAL A 100 -6.88 2.57 21.80
CA VAL A 100 -7.68 2.29 20.58
C VAL A 100 -6.84 2.47 19.31
N TYR A 101 -6.01 3.51 19.25
CA TYR A 101 -5.12 3.74 18.11
C TYR A 101 -4.07 2.64 17.95
N LEU A 102 -3.42 2.23 19.04
CA LEU A 102 -2.42 1.16 19.05
C LEU A 102 -3.01 -0.17 18.61
N ASN A 103 -4.18 -0.52 19.16
CA ASN A 103 -4.92 -1.72 18.76
C ASN A 103 -5.25 -1.68 17.26
N LYS A 104 -5.74 -0.53 16.76
CA LYS A 104 -6.09 -0.41 15.34
C LYS A 104 -4.88 -0.48 14.42
N MET A 105 -3.74 0.08 14.83
CA MET A 105 -2.50 -0.03 14.06
C MET A 105 -1.98 -1.47 14.03
N GLY A 106 -2.08 -2.18 15.15
CA GLY A 106 -1.76 -3.61 15.25
C GLY A 106 -2.61 -4.47 14.31
N GLU A 107 -3.93 -4.24 14.27
CA GLU A 107 -4.83 -4.89 13.32
C GLU A 107 -4.41 -4.65 11.86
N LEU A 108 -4.14 -3.38 11.49
CA LEU A 108 -3.75 -3.02 10.13
C LEU A 108 -2.40 -3.63 9.73
N LYS A 109 -1.47 -3.75 10.68
CA LYS A 109 -0.18 -4.42 10.48
C LYS A 109 -0.38 -5.92 10.22
N ASN A 110 -1.18 -6.60 11.04
CA ASN A 110 -1.46 -8.03 10.86
C ASN A 110 -2.17 -8.30 9.53
N LEU A 111 -3.15 -7.45 9.17
CA LEU A 111 -3.86 -7.53 7.89
C LEU A 111 -2.90 -7.36 6.71
N LEU A 112 -1.98 -6.38 6.76
CA LEU A 112 -0.98 -6.20 5.72
C LEU A 112 -0.10 -7.44 5.57
N HIS A 113 0.41 -7.99 6.66
CA HIS A 113 1.27 -9.18 6.62
C HIS A 113 0.52 -10.40 6.07
N SER A 114 -0.71 -10.64 6.51
CA SER A 114 -1.57 -11.73 6.01
C SER A 114 -1.80 -11.60 4.50
N ASN A 115 -2.23 -10.42 4.05
CA ASN A 115 -2.51 -10.18 2.63
C ASN A 115 -1.26 -10.35 1.75
N LEU A 116 -0.10 -9.84 2.20
CA LEU A 116 1.16 -10.01 1.46
C LEU A 116 1.58 -11.49 1.38
N GLN A 117 1.39 -12.25 2.45
CA GLN A 117 1.69 -13.68 2.48
C GLN A 117 0.77 -14.46 1.53
N GLU A 118 -0.54 -14.17 1.54
CA GLU A 118 -1.51 -14.79 0.64
C GLU A 118 -1.21 -14.48 -0.84
N LEU A 119 -0.87 -13.23 -1.15
CA LEU A 119 -0.45 -12.82 -2.49
C LEU A 119 0.78 -13.58 -2.97
N GLN A 120 1.79 -13.72 -2.10
CA GLN A 120 2.99 -14.47 -2.42
C GLN A 120 2.69 -15.95 -2.69
N GLN A 121 1.89 -16.60 -1.84
CA GLN A 121 1.48 -17.99 -2.04
C GLN A 121 0.63 -18.17 -3.30
N GLY A 122 -0.27 -17.23 -3.59
CA GLY A 122 -1.05 -17.20 -4.82
C GLY A 122 -0.15 -17.09 -6.06
N CYS A 123 0.86 -16.23 -6.02
CA CYS A 123 1.82 -16.04 -7.10
C CYS A 123 2.60 -17.32 -7.41
N GLU A 124 3.11 -18.01 -6.39
CA GLU A 124 3.84 -19.28 -6.58
C GLU A 124 2.93 -20.39 -7.12
N ARG A 125 1.68 -20.48 -6.64
CA ARG A 125 0.68 -21.41 -7.20
C ARG A 125 0.41 -21.14 -8.68
N ILE A 126 0.15 -19.87 -9.03
CA ILE A 126 -0.11 -19.46 -10.41
C ILE A 126 1.10 -19.79 -11.30
N LYS A 127 2.33 -19.46 -10.86
CA LYS A 127 3.56 -19.80 -11.61
C LYS A 127 3.68 -21.31 -11.85
N ALA A 128 3.45 -22.13 -10.83
CA ALA A 128 3.53 -23.57 -10.93
C ALA A 128 2.47 -24.14 -11.89
N ASP A 129 1.23 -23.66 -11.78
CA ASP A 129 0.14 -24.05 -12.67
C ASP A 129 0.41 -23.62 -14.11
N PHE A 130 0.92 -22.41 -14.33
CA PHE A 130 1.28 -21.92 -15.66
C PHE A 130 2.39 -22.76 -16.29
N CYS A 131 3.43 -23.09 -15.52
CA CYS A 131 4.50 -24.00 -15.96
C CYS A 131 3.95 -25.38 -16.33
N ARG A 132 3.04 -25.95 -15.53
CA ARG A 132 2.40 -27.24 -15.80
C ARG A 132 1.60 -27.19 -17.10
N VAL A 133 0.76 -26.16 -17.27
CA VAL A 133 -0.08 -25.98 -18.46
C VAL A 133 0.78 -25.77 -19.70
N LEU A 134 1.75 -24.84 -19.68
CA LEU A 134 2.59 -24.58 -20.84
C LEU A 134 3.41 -25.81 -21.25
N ARG A 135 3.94 -26.60 -20.30
CA ARG A 135 4.63 -27.86 -20.61
C ARG A 135 3.69 -28.87 -21.28
N SER A 136 2.47 -29.02 -20.79
CA SER A 136 1.48 -29.90 -21.43
C SER A 136 1.11 -29.43 -22.85
N GLN A 137 1.00 -28.12 -23.06
CA GLN A 137 0.67 -27.54 -24.36
C GLN A 137 1.86 -27.55 -25.33
N GLN A 138 3.10 -27.50 -24.84
CA GLN A 138 4.32 -27.62 -25.64
C GLN A 138 4.39 -28.99 -26.36
N MET A 139 3.68 -29.99 -25.84
CA MET A 139 3.53 -31.29 -26.51
C MET A 139 2.77 -31.20 -27.84
N LEU A 140 2.07 -30.11 -28.15
CA LEU A 140 1.27 -30.00 -29.38
C LEU A 140 1.39 -28.65 -30.08
N ARG A 141 1.90 -27.64 -29.38
CA ARG A 141 2.00 -26.27 -29.86
C ARG A 141 3.46 -25.82 -29.85
N PRO A 142 3.87 -25.00 -30.83
CA PRO A 142 5.19 -24.37 -30.87
C PRO A 142 5.31 -23.31 -29.77
N ILE A 143 5.61 -23.77 -28.56
CA ILE A 143 5.87 -22.95 -27.37
C ILE A 143 7.37 -22.99 -27.11
N ASP A 144 7.97 -21.81 -27.14
CA ASP A 144 9.40 -21.61 -26.95
C ASP A 144 9.70 -21.14 -25.51
N HIS A 145 10.96 -21.26 -25.08
CA HIS A 145 11.42 -20.79 -23.77
C HIS A 145 11.13 -19.28 -23.56
N GLN A 146 11.18 -18.47 -24.63
CA GLN A 146 10.80 -17.06 -24.56
C GLN A 146 9.33 -16.86 -24.17
N ASP A 147 8.41 -17.73 -24.60
CA ASP A 147 6.99 -17.64 -24.21
C ASP A 147 6.82 -17.85 -22.72
N LEU A 148 7.51 -18.87 -22.18
CA LEU A 148 7.49 -19.18 -20.76
C LEU A 148 8.03 -18.00 -19.96
N SER A 149 9.16 -17.42 -20.39
CA SER A 149 9.75 -16.24 -19.74
C SER A 149 8.80 -15.05 -19.78
N ARG A 150 8.17 -14.75 -20.92
CA ARG A 150 7.21 -13.63 -21.04
C ARG A 150 5.98 -13.84 -20.17
N ALA A 151 5.46 -15.07 -20.08
CA ALA A 151 4.34 -15.39 -19.23
C ALA A 151 4.67 -15.22 -17.73
N LEU A 152 5.82 -15.75 -17.29
CA LEU A 152 6.28 -15.60 -15.91
C LEU A 152 6.53 -14.13 -15.55
N GLU A 153 7.09 -13.36 -16.49
CA GLU A 153 7.32 -11.94 -16.31
C GLU A 153 5.99 -11.16 -16.23
N SER A 154 4.99 -11.52 -17.03
CA SER A 154 3.64 -10.95 -16.93
C SER A 154 3.00 -11.20 -15.57
N ILE A 155 3.15 -12.44 -15.04
CA ILE A 155 2.69 -12.80 -13.69
C ILE A 155 3.43 -11.98 -12.64
N ARG A 156 4.76 -11.85 -12.75
CA ARG A 156 5.58 -11.06 -11.83
C ARG A 156 5.14 -9.59 -11.80
N ARG A 157 4.94 -8.97 -12.96
CA ARG A 157 4.48 -7.57 -13.04
C ARG A 157 3.10 -7.39 -12.42
N LYS A 158 2.15 -8.30 -12.71
CA LYS A 158 0.82 -8.29 -12.08
C LYS A 158 0.92 -8.41 -10.56
N HIS A 159 1.76 -9.32 -10.06
CA HIS A 159 2.00 -9.47 -8.63
C HIS A 159 2.57 -8.19 -8.00
N GLU A 160 3.55 -7.55 -8.63
CA GLU A 160 4.12 -6.30 -8.13
C GLU A 160 3.08 -5.17 -8.06
N ILE A 161 2.25 -5.02 -9.09
CA ILE A 161 1.15 -4.04 -9.10
C ILE A 161 0.16 -4.32 -7.96
N THR A 162 -0.31 -5.56 -7.81
CA THR A 162 -1.25 -5.92 -6.73
C THR A 162 -0.62 -5.77 -5.34
N GLU A 163 0.68 -6.03 -5.19
CA GLU A 163 1.42 -5.80 -3.94
C GLU A 163 1.45 -4.31 -3.57
N ILE A 164 1.64 -3.44 -4.56
CA ILE A 164 1.60 -1.97 -4.42
C ILE A 164 0.19 -1.49 -4.04
N GLU A 165 -0.84 -1.95 -4.75
CA GLU A 165 -2.25 -1.61 -4.48
C GLU A 165 -2.70 -2.04 -3.07
N THR A 166 -2.24 -3.21 -2.63
CA THR A 166 -2.53 -3.72 -1.27
C THR A 166 -1.92 -2.80 -0.21
N LYS A 167 -0.66 -2.41 -0.38
CA LYS A 167 -0.01 -1.44 0.53
C LYS A 167 -0.71 -0.09 0.50
N GLN A 168 -1.22 0.34 -0.64
CA GLN A 168 -1.94 1.61 -0.78
C GLN A 168 -3.26 1.60 -0.02
N THR A 169 -4.01 0.51 -0.12
CA THR A 169 -5.26 0.32 0.64
C THR A 169 -5.02 0.39 2.15
N ILE A 170 -3.95 -0.26 2.63
CA ILE A 170 -3.56 -0.19 4.04
C ILE A 170 -3.08 1.21 4.43
N ALA A 171 -2.26 1.87 3.62
CA ALA A 171 -1.79 3.22 3.87
C ALA A 171 -2.93 4.23 3.99
N ASN A 172 -3.93 4.14 3.11
CA ASN A 172 -5.14 4.96 3.17
C ASN A 172 -5.93 4.71 4.46
N SER A 173 -6.01 3.45 4.89
CA SER A 173 -6.65 3.08 6.15
C SER A 173 -5.91 3.64 7.38
N VAL A 174 -4.58 3.58 7.37
CA VAL A 174 -3.72 4.20 8.39
C VAL A 174 -3.94 5.71 8.44
N MET A 175 -3.92 6.38 7.29
CA MET A 175 -4.15 7.82 7.19
C MET A 175 -5.53 8.20 7.75
N LEU A 176 -6.57 7.45 7.42
CA LEU A 176 -7.91 7.66 7.95
C LEU A 176 -7.96 7.53 9.49
N VAL A 177 -7.29 6.52 10.05
CA VAL A 177 -7.19 6.34 11.50
C VAL A 177 -6.46 7.53 12.13
N GLN A 178 -5.33 7.95 11.56
CA GLN A 178 -4.57 9.12 12.03
C GLN A 178 -5.39 10.41 12.00
N THR A 179 -6.14 10.65 10.92
CA THR A 179 -7.03 11.82 10.80
C THR A 179 -8.11 11.79 11.88
N ARG A 180 -8.76 10.64 12.12
CA ARG A 180 -9.79 10.51 13.15
C ARG A 180 -9.26 10.77 14.56
N ILE A 181 -8.07 10.24 14.87
CA ILE A 181 -7.43 10.49 16.17
C ILE A 181 -7.07 11.96 16.31
N ALA A 182 -6.49 12.57 15.28
CA ALA A 182 -6.16 14.00 15.28
C ALA A 182 -7.41 14.89 15.41
N GLU A 183 -8.55 14.52 14.82
CA GLU A 183 -9.82 15.21 14.99
C GLU A 183 -10.39 15.06 16.41
N ALA A 184 -10.29 13.85 16.99
CA ALA A 184 -10.73 13.58 18.35
C ALA A 184 -9.88 14.29 19.41
N THR A 185 -8.57 14.43 19.18
CA THR A 185 -7.65 15.18 20.06
C THR A 185 -7.74 16.69 19.84
N LYS A 186 -8.31 17.16 18.72
CA LYS A 186 -8.55 18.59 18.46
C LYS A 186 -9.74 19.09 19.26
N ARG A 187 -9.61 19.11 20.59
CA ARG A 187 -10.57 19.74 21.49
C ARG A 187 -10.60 21.26 21.24
N ARG A 188 -11.74 21.90 21.51
CA ARG A 188 -11.73 23.34 21.85
C ARG A 188 -10.75 23.48 23.01
N ARG A 189 -9.72 24.32 22.88
CA ARG A 189 -8.80 24.65 23.98
C ARG A 189 -9.62 25.16 25.16
N ASN A 190 -9.97 24.29 26.09
CA ASN A 190 -10.64 24.66 27.31
C ASN A 190 -9.56 25.25 28.21
N PHE A 191 -9.79 26.46 28.71
CA PHE A 191 -8.93 27.04 29.72
C PHE A 191 -8.85 26.09 30.93
N SER A 192 -7.67 25.94 31.54
CA SER A 192 -7.55 25.17 32.78
C SER A 192 -8.49 25.72 33.85
N LYS A 193 -8.90 24.91 34.82
CA LYS A 193 -9.80 25.38 35.91
C LYS A 193 -9.23 26.60 36.63
N GLU A 194 -7.92 26.65 36.78
CA GLU A 194 -7.19 27.80 37.32
C GLU A 194 -7.27 29.02 36.39
N ALA A 195 -7.06 28.84 35.08
CA ALA A 195 -7.19 29.92 34.11
C ALA A 195 -8.63 30.45 34.03
N ILE A 196 -9.64 29.57 34.09
CA ILE A 196 -11.06 29.95 34.19
C ILE A 196 -11.28 30.77 35.46
N ALA A 197 -10.80 30.30 36.62
CA ALA A 197 -10.95 31.02 37.88
C ALA A 197 -10.29 32.42 37.85
N ILE A 198 -9.10 32.54 37.24
CA ILE A 198 -8.42 33.83 37.04
C ILE A 198 -9.22 34.75 36.12
N LEU A 199 -9.74 34.23 35.00
CA LEU A 199 -10.57 35.00 34.07
C LEU A 199 -11.87 35.45 34.73
N GLN A 200 -12.49 34.59 35.54
CA GLN A 200 -13.71 34.88 36.28
C GLN A 200 -13.46 35.96 37.34
N GLN A 201 -12.38 35.81 38.12
CA GLN A 201 -11.98 36.79 39.13
C GLN A 201 -11.65 38.15 38.49
N TYR A 202 -11.01 38.16 37.32
CA TYR A 202 -10.77 39.39 36.58
C TYR A 202 -12.08 40.06 36.16
N TYR A 203 -13.03 39.27 35.63
CA TYR A 203 -14.35 39.75 35.22
C TYR A 203 -15.12 40.38 36.39
N ASP A 204 -15.18 39.69 37.53
CA ASP A 204 -15.91 40.17 38.72
C ASP A 204 -15.31 41.46 39.27
N ASN A 205 -13.98 41.59 39.27
CA ASN A 205 -13.28 42.79 39.74
C ASN A 205 -13.38 43.98 38.76
N HIS A 206 -13.71 43.73 37.49
CA HIS A 206 -13.75 44.75 36.43
C HIS A 206 -15.14 44.89 35.82
N LEU A 207 -16.20 44.75 36.63
CA LEU A 207 -17.59 44.82 36.18
C LEU A 207 -17.94 46.12 35.40
N ALA A 208 -17.32 47.25 35.78
CA ALA A 208 -17.53 48.53 35.12
C ALA A 208 -16.79 48.64 33.76
N HIS A 209 -15.66 47.93 33.61
CA HIS A 209 -14.80 47.95 32.42
C HIS A 209 -14.28 46.55 32.10
N PRO A 210 -15.14 45.66 31.58
CA PRO A 210 -14.86 44.22 31.48
C PRO A 210 -13.79 43.85 30.45
N TYR A 211 -13.30 44.82 29.68
CA TYR A 211 -12.26 44.61 28.66
C TYR A 211 -10.96 45.32 29.07
N PRO A 212 -9.81 44.64 28.98
CA PRO A 212 -8.51 45.26 29.25
C PRO A 212 -8.26 46.44 28.30
N ASN A 213 -7.99 47.62 28.85
CA ASN A 213 -7.55 48.79 28.08
C ASN A 213 -6.02 48.74 27.88
N GLN A 214 -5.49 49.49 26.90
CA GLN A 214 -4.05 49.49 26.59
C GLN A 214 -3.16 49.68 27.83
N ALA A 215 -3.57 50.48 28.81
CA ALA A 215 -2.82 50.71 30.06
C ALA A 215 -2.65 49.45 30.92
N THR A 216 -3.67 48.59 31.01
CA THR A 216 -3.61 47.36 31.82
C THR A 216 -2.66 46.30 31.25
N LEU A 217 -2.49 46.24 29.91
CA LEU A 217 -1.56 45.32 29.27
C LEU A 217 -0.09 45.66 29.54
N TYR A 218 0.26 46.96 29.60
CA TYR A 218 1.63 47.41 29.94
C TYR A 218 2.03 47.12 31.39
N HIS A 219 1.09 47.11 32.33
CA HIS A 219 1.38 46.77 33.73
C HIS A 219 1.60 45.26 33.95
N GLN A 220 0.95 44.40 33.18
CA GLN A 220 1.15 42.95 33.26
C GLN A 220 2.48 42.48 32.64
N SER A 221 2.98 43.15 31.59
CA SER A 221 4.29 42.83 31.01
C SER A 221 5.44 43.16 31.96
N ASN A 222 5.35 44.25 32.74
CA ASN A 222 6.40 44.63 33.70
C ASN A 222 6.50 43.68 34.90
N ASN A 223 5.39 43.05 35.32
CA ASN A 223 5.39 42.05 36.39
C ASN A 223 5.90 40.67 35.96
N ARG A 224 5.99 40.37 34.65
CA ARG A 224 6.65 39.16 34.14
C ARG A 224 8.17 39.28 34.12
N ILE A 225 8.69 40.50 33.96
CA ILE A 225 10.15 40.76 33.95
C ILE A 225 10.72 40.57 35.36
N THR A 226 10.06 41.11 36.39
CA THR A 226 10.57 41.06 37.78
C THR A 226 10.54 39.68 38.44
N LYS A 227 9.72 38.74 37.96
CA LYS A 227 9.67 37.36 38.51
C LYS A 227 10.74 36.42 37.97
N ASN A 228 11.30 36.69 36.79
CA ASN A 228 12.36 35.86 36.21
C ASN A 228 13.76 36.21 36.76
N ASP A 229 13.94 37.43 37.29
CA ASP A 229 15.23 37.88 37.83
C ASP A 229 15.47 37.47 39.30
N ALA A 230 14.46 36.94 40.00
CA ALA A 230 14.56 36.54 41.41
C ALA A 230 15.14 35.12 41.64
N LYS A 231 15.62 34.43 40.59
CA LYS A 231 16.20 33.06 40.69
C LYS A 231 17.70 32.98 40.41
N PHE A 232 18.43 34.11 40.42
CA PHE A 232 19.89 34.10 40.27
C PHE A 232 20.57 34.80 41.46
N THR A 233 20.69 34.08 42.58
CA THR A 233 21.66 34.41 43.63
C THR A 233 22.92 33.57 43.36
N PRO A 234 24.05 34.13 42.91
CA PRO A 234 25.32 33.46 43.05
C PRO A 234 25.72 33.53 44.52
N ASN A 235 25.92 32.36 45.14
CA ASN A 235 26.54 32.25 46.45
C ASN A 235 27.90 32.96 46.42
N ASN A 236 28.04 34.00 47.24
CA ASN A 236 29.35 34.43 47.74
C ASN A 236 29.71 33.54 48.92
N GLU A 237 30.95 33.07 48.99
CA GLU A 237 31.80 33.26 50.18
C GLU A 237 33.24 32.76 49.91
N VAL A 238 34.18 33.68 50.15
CA VAL A 238 35.59 33.57 50.60
C VAL A 238 36.58 32.74 49.79
#